data_AF-A0A1P8FHK8-F1
#
_entry.id   AF-A0A1P8FHK8-F1
#
_cell.length_a   1.000
_cell.length_b   1.000
_cell.length_c   1.000
_cell.angle_alpha   90.00
_cell.angle_beta   90.00
_cell.angle_gamma   90.00
#
_symmetry.space_group_name_H-M   'P 1'
#
loop_
_entity.id
_entity.type
_entity.pdbx_description
1 polymer ?
#
loop_
_entity_poly.entity_id
_entity_poly.type
_entity_poly.pdbx_seq_one_letter_code
_entity_poly.pdbx_strand_id
1 'polypeptide(L)'
;MEKLYKKIRGKLHYHEGWEETRGFTEHWGVVGERGESREVKAPKGVRPEAALEKALDVPRKAGYVPIELEAHDSLVIEYKTGKNAKRDLAKRHAVEDWLNDKLGWTGLGYCDGGSVGSGTMEAFCFVVDYAIAKRVVLREIAGTEFADFARLYKIAKDVPAFKPKSTRVRKAGFTPGDCLVVRVKGGRYTAAYIAATHEGPDEKPSNVVVELDYLERKKPDLEAFRKMKPLALKHHAWKGQLAIDYCPARTKALDASIEVAGNVALELPGIDIGRHHDHWVNWKAKPDAALMKIIGKGGDKGAGKYISTSGGWSLGEHIVLQRAWDAGDRSDL
;
A
#
# COMPACT_ATOMS: atom_id res chain seq x y z
N MET A 1 8.22 6.88 -11.41
CA MET A 1 7.90 8.33 -11.41
C MET A 1 6.89 8.56 -10.30
N GLU A 2 7.06 9.61 -9.52
CA GLU A 2 6.11 10.04 -8.50
C GLU A 2 5.91 11.55 -8.60
N LYS A 3 4.66 12.01 -8.42
CA LYS A 3 4.27 13.41 -8.55
C LYS A 3 3.47 13.84 -7.33
N LEU A 4 3.91 14.92 -6.71
CA LEU A 4 3.38 15.46 -5.47
C LEU A 4 2.88 16.88 -5.67
N TYR A 5 1.88 17.28 -4.90
CA TYR A 5 1.20 18.56 -5.04
C TYR A 5 1.00 19.26 -3.71
N LYS A 6 1.02 20.60 -3.74
CA LYS A 6 0.71 21.43 -2.58
C LYS A 6 0.08 22.75 -3.00
N LYS A 7 -0.92 23.22 -2.26
CA LYS A 7 -1.46 24.58 -2.43
C LYS A 7 -0.62 25.57 -1.63
N ILE A 8 -0.02 26.56 -2.30
CA ILE A 8 0.79 27.62 -1.69
C ILE A 8 0.23 28.96 -2.15
N ARG A 9 -0.21 29.80 -1.20
CA ARG A 9 -0.78 31.13 -1.48
C ARG A 9 -1.88 31.10 -2.55
N GLY A 10 -2.74 30.08 -2.50
CA GLY A 10 -3.86 29.91 -3.43
C GLY A 10 -3.51 29.26 -4.77
N LYS A 11 -2.22 29.14 -5.13
CA LYS A 11 -1.78 28.45 -6.35
C LYS A 11 -1.45 26.99 -6.06
N LEU A 12 -1.69 26.11 -7.03
CA LEU A 12 -1.28 24.72 -6.95
C LEU A 12 0.16 24.61 -7.47
N HIS A 13 1.03 24.00 -6.67
CA HIS A 13 2.42 23.70 -7.02
C HIS A 13 2.58 22.19 -7.13
N TYR A 14 3.55 21.78 -7.95
CA TYR A 14 3.93 20.38 -8.10
C TYR A 14 5.42 20.18 -7.85
N HIS A 15 5.77 18.98 -7.45
CA HIS A 15 7.12 18.46 -7.44
C HIS A 15 7.03 16.98 -7.84
N GLU A 16 7.70 16.61 -8.92
CA GLU A 16 7.80 15.24 -9.39
C GLU A 16 9.26 14.80 -9.51
N GLY A 17 9.45 13.48 -9.54
CA GLY A 17 10.73 12.92 -9.94
C GLY A 17 10.58 11.56 -10.60
N TRP A 18 11.55 11.24 -11.45
CA TRP A 18 11.64 9.97 -12.15
C TRP A 18 13.08 9.50 -12.23
N GLU A 19 13.24 8.19 -12.32
CA GLU A 19 14.54 7.53 -12.36
C GLU A 19 15.17 7.66 -13.74
N GLU A 20 16.49 7.73 -13.73
CA GLU A 20 17.36 7.70 -14.89
C GLU A 20 18.42 6.60 -14.66
N THR A 21 19.11 6.17 -15.72
CA THR A 21 20.08 5.04 -15.62
C THR A 21 21.17 5.25 -14.56
N ARG A 22 21.57 6.50 -14.28
CA ARG A 22 22.67 6.84 -13.37
C ARG A 22 22.25 7.77 -12.21
N GLY A 23 20.96 7.94 -12.00
CA GLY A 23 20.45 8.98 -11.11
C GLY A 23 18.96 9.18 -11.26
N PHE A 24 18.49 10.39 -11.02
CA PHE A 24 17.09 10.73 -11.20
C PHE A 24 16.98 12.19 -11.62
N THR A 25 15.83 12.54 -12.16
CA THR A 25 15.48 13.93 -12.46
C THR A 25 14.37 14.37 -11.52
N GLU A 26 14.53 15.55 -10.93
CA GLU A 26 13.45 16.26 -10.25
C GLU A 26 12.93 17.36 -11.16
N HIS A 27 11.62 17.58 -11.13
CA HIS A 27 10.95 18.67 -11.82
C HIS A 27 9.91 19.31 -10.89
N TRP A 28 9.93 20.63 -10.76
CA TRP A 28 9.03 21.34 -9.84
C TRP A 28 8.60 22.69 -10.39
N GLY A 29 7.45 23.16 -9.96
CA GLY A 29 6.93 24.45 -10.43
C GLY A 29 5.52 24.76 -9.94
N VAL A 30 4.95 25.80 -10.56
CA VAL A 30 3.53 26.12 -10.43
C VAL A 30 2.77 25.32 -11.48
N VAL A 31 1.67 24.66 -11.09
CA VAL A 31 0.85 23.89 -12.02
C VAL A 31 0.29 24.79 -13.13
N GLY A 32 0.51 24.38 -14.38
CA GLY A 32 0.14 25.11 -15.59
C GLY A 32 1.19 26.08 -16.12
N GLU A 33 2.33 26.19 -15.45
CA GLU A 33 3.53 26.89 -15.90
C GLU A 33 4.64 25.86 -16.13
N ARG A 34 5.58 26.14 -17.04
CA ARG A 34 6.75 25.26 -17.22
C ARG A 34 7.63 25.38 -15.98
N GLY A 35 7.89 24.26 -15.31
CA GLY A 35 8.72 24.22 -14.12
C GLY A 35 10.22 24.26 -14.39
N GLU A 36 10.99 24.12 -13.30
CA GLU A 36 12.43 23.94 -13.31
C GLU A 36 12.76 22.45 -13.17
N SER A 37 13.91 22.03 -13.70
CA SER A 37 14.38 20.65 -13.60
C SER A 37 15.83 20.60 -13.15
N ARG A 38 16.18 19.54 -12.43
CA ARG A 38 17.58 19.19 -12.19
C ARG A 38 17.79 17.69 -12.29
N GLU A 39 18.88 17.31 -12.93
CA GLU A 39 19.38 15.94 -12.91
C GLU A 39 20.29 15.76 -11.69
N VAL A 40 20.08 14.67 -10.96
CA VAL A 40 20.86 14.33 -9.76
C VAL A 40 21.47 12.95 -9.94
N LYS A 41 22.80 12.87 -9.85
CA LYS A 41 23.50 11.58 -9.88
C LYS A 41 23.24 10.81 -8.58
N ALA A 42 22.96 9.52 -8.70
CA ALA A 42 22.85 8.66 -7.54
C ALA A 42 24.23 8.56 -6.83
N PRO A 43 24.28 8.63 -5.48
CA PRO A 43 25.51 8.38 -4.75
C PRO A 43 26.08 7.00 -5.07
N LYS A 44 27.40 6.85 -4.99
CA LYS A 44 28.08 5.57 -5.29
C LYS A 44 27.53 4.44 -4.42
N GLY A 45 27.09 3.36 -5.04
CA GLY A 45 26.53 2.18 -4.35
C GLY A 45 25.08 2.32 -3.93
N VAL A 46 24.44 3.48 -4.18
CA VAL A 46 23.01 3.69 -3.95
C VAL A 46 22.28 3.54 -5.29
N ARG A 47 21.19 2.78 -5.28
CA ARG A 47 20.33 2.61 -6.46
C ARG A 47 19.56 3.92 -6.74
N PRO A 48 19.40 4.34 -8.02
CA PRO A 48 18.62 5.51 -8.41
C PRO A 48 17.26 5.64 -7.72
N GLU A 49 16.50 4.55 -7.67
CA GLU A 49 15.18 4.43 -7.04
C GLU A 49 15.22 4.90 -5.58
N ALA A 50 16.20 4.39 -4.82
CA ALA A 50 16.36 4.71 -3.39
C ALA A 50 16.87 6.14 -3.17
N ALA A 51 17.65 6.67 -4.12
CA ALA A 51 18.10 8.05 -4.07
C ALA A 51 16.94 9.03 -4.35
N LEU A 52 16.09 8.71 -5.33
CA LEU A 52 14.87 9.46 -5.65
C LEU A 52 13.90 9.47 -4.47
N GLU A 53 13.60 8.32 -3.87
CA GLU A 53 12.69 8.21 -2.73
C GLU A 53 13.13 9.11 -1.56
N LYS A 54 14.43 9.13 -1.27
CA LYS A 54 15.01 10.01 -0.26
C LYS A 54 14.96 11.50 -0.66
N ALA A 55 15.05 11.82 -1.94
CA ALA A 55 14.92 13.20 -2.41
C ALA A 55 13.48 13.71 -2.23
N LEU A 56 12.49 12.86 -2.52
CA LEU A 56 11.07 13.17 -2.37
C LEU A 56 10.60 13.32 -0.91
N ASP A 57 11.38 12.84 0.07
CA ASP A 57 11.11 13.16 1.48
C ASP A 57 11.11 14.66 1.77
N VAL A 58 11.90 15.45 1.06
CA VAL A 58 11.96 16.91 1.25
C VAL A 58 10.62 17.57 0.90
N PRO A 59 10.06 17.41 -0.31
CA PRO A 59 8.72 17.94 -0.60
C PRO A 59 7.62 17.31 0.27
N ARG A 60 7.69 16.00 0.58
CA ARG A 60 6.70 15.37 1.48
C ARG A 60 6.69 16.00 2.87
N LYS A 61 7.86 16.21 3.49
CA LYS A 61 8.00 16.94 4.77
C LYS A 61 7.56 18.39 4.66
N ALA A 62 7.71 18.99 3.49
CA ALA A 62 7.16 20.31 3.19
C ALA A 62 5.63 20.29 2.97
N GLY A 63 4.96 19.15 3.08
CA GLY A 63 3.50 19.01 2.97
C GLY A 63 2.98 18.87 1.54
N TYR A 64 3.83 18.46 0.60
CA TYR A 64 3.37 17.99 -0.71
C TYR A 64 2.86 16.55 -0.58
N VAL A 65 1.76 16.25 -1.25
CA VAL A 65 1.10 14.93 -1.22
C VAL A 65 0.69 14.50 -2.64
N PRO A 66 0.63 13.20 -2.93
CA PRO A 66 0.08 12.74 -4.20
C PRO A 66 -1.41 13.12 -4.32
N ILE A 67 -1.88 13.28 -5.55
CA ILE A 67 -3.30 13.36 -5.87
C ILE A 67 -3.67 12.01 -6.47
N GLU A 68 -4.64 11.31 -5.87
CA GLU A 68 -5.11 10.01 -6.38
C GLU A 68 -5.74 10.14 -7.78
N LEU A 69 -5.68 9.07 -8.57
CA LEU A 69 -6.19 9.08 -9.94
C LEU A 69 -7.69 9.41 -10.00
N GLU A 70 -8.47 8.95 -9.02
CA GLU A 70 -9.91 9.23 -8.91
C GLU A 70 -10.21 10.71 -8.67
N ALA A 71 -9.26 11.45 -8.11
CA ALA A 71 -9.35 12.89 -7.92
C ALA A 71 -9.00 13.68 -9.20
N HIS A 72 -8.31 13.07 -10.17
CA HIS A 72 -8.01 13.72 -11.45
C HIS A 72 -9.29 13.94 -12.25
N ASP A 73 -9.39 15.10 -12.88
CA ASP A 73 -10.39 15.37 -13.89
C ASP A 73 -10.00 14.75 -15.24
N SER A 74 -10.98 14.60 -16.11
CA SER A 74 -10.76 14.26 -17.51
C SER A 74 -10.62 15.51 -18.35
N LEU A 75 -9.71 15.46 -19.33
CA LEU A 75 -9.64 16.41 -20.44
C LEU A 75 -9.60 15.59 -21.73
N VAL A 76 -10.58 15.81 -22.60
CA VAL A 76 -10.68 15.13 -23.89
C VAL A 76 -10.57 16.16 -25.00
N ILE A 77 -9.65 15.91 -25.93
CA ILE A 77 -9.59 16.64 -27.20
C ILE A 77 -10.09 15.74 -28.32
N GLU A 78 -10.99 16.26 -29.14
CA GLU A 78 -11.69 15.51 -30.18
C GLU A 78 -11.47 16.17 -31.54
N TYR A 79 -11.26 15.35 -32.56
CA TYR A 79 -11.11 15.73 -33.96
C TYR A 79 -12.11 14.96 -34.82
N LYS A 80 -12.48 15.54 -35.96
CA LYS A 80 -13.19 14.81 -37.01
C LYS A 80 -12.20 13.91 -37.76
N THR A 81 -12.57 12.66 -38.02
CA THR A 81 -11.76 11.75 -38.83
C THR A 81 -12.01 11.94 -40.31
N GLY A 82 -10.98 11.71 -41.12
CA GLY A 82 -11.11 11.69 -42.57
C GLY A 82 -11.51 10.32 -43.12
N LYS A 83 -11.31 10.14 -44.42
CA LYS A 83 -11.45 8.83 -45.10
C LYS A 83 -10.20 7.95 -44.97
N ASN A 84 -9.12 8.45 -44.36
CA ASN A 84 -7.83 7.78 -44.32
C ASN A 84 -7.47 7.40 -42.88
N ALA A 85 -7.88 6.19 -42.49
CA ALA A 85 -7.67 5.66 -41.15
C ALA A 85 -6.19 5.63 -40.72
N LYS A 86 -5.24 5.42 -41.65
CA LYS A 86 -3.79 5.45 -41.31
C LYS A 86 -3.34 6.85 -40.92
N ARG A 87 -3.83 7.87 -41.63
CA ARG A 87 -3.53 9.28 -41.33
C ARG A 87 -4.16 9.68 -40.00
N ASP A 88 -5.41 9.30 -39.76
CA ASP A 88 -6.09 9.59 -38.50
C ASP A 88 -5.37 8.91 -37.31
N LEU A 89 -4.96 7.65 -37.46
CA LEU A 89 -4.18 6.94 -36.46
C LEU A 89 -2.82 7.61 -36.17
N ALA A 90 -2.10 8.03 -37.21
CA ALA A 90 -0.83 8.72 -37.05
C ALA A 90 -1.01 10.07 -36.33
N LYS A 91 -2.06 10.82 -36.69
CA LYS A 91 -2.41 12.07 -36.02
C LYS A 91 -2.77 11.84 -34.55
N ARG A 92 -3.49 10.75 -34.23
CA ARG A 92 -3.82 10.40 -32.85
C ARG A 92 -2.56 10.26 -31.99
N HIS A 93 -1.60 9.44 -32.42
CA HIS A 93 -0.36 9.26 -31.67
C HIS A 93 0.42 10.56 -31.52
N ALA A 94 0.50 11.38 -32.58
CA ALA A 94 1.19 12.67 -32.53
C ALA A 94 0.52 13.65 -31.54
N VAL A 95 -0.82 13.66 -31.46
CA VAL A 95 -1.57 14.45 -30.48
C VAL A 95 -1.36 13.89 -29.07
N GLU A 96 -1.37 12.57 -28.88
CA GLU A 96 -1.12 11.91 -27.58
C GLU A 96 0.26 12.28 -27.04
N ASP A 97 1.31 12.14 -27.86
CA ASP A 97 2.68 12.51 -27.50
C ASP A 97 2.78 14.01 -27.17
N TRP A 98 2.15 14.86 -27.99
CA TRP A 98 2.13 16.30 -27.78
C TRP A 98 1.43 16.67 -26.46
N LEU A 99 0.26 16.10 -26.18
CA LEU A 99 -0.46 16.33 -24.92
C LEU A 99 0.35 15.84 -23.73
N ASN A 100 0.95 14.67 -23.84
CA ASN A 100 1.74 14.10 -22.76
C ASN A 100 2.94 14.98 -22.41
N ASP A 101 3.64 15.51 -23.43
CA ASP A 101 4.71 16.51 -23.25
C ASP A 101 4.19 17.77 -22.56
N LYS A 102 3.11 18.39 -23.07
CA LYS A 102 2.61 19.66 -22.51
C LYS A 102 2.08 19.52 -21.09
N LEU A 103 1.32 18.47 -20.81
CA LEU A 103 0.74 18.24 -19.48
C LEU A 103 1.79 17.78 -18.47
N GLY A 104 2.78 17.00 -18.91
CA GLY A 104 3.90 16.54 -18.08
C GLY A 104 4.74 17.71 -17.57
N TRP A 105 5.30 18.51 -18.49
CA TRP A 105 6.19 19.64 -18.17
C TRP A 105 5.54 20.82 -17.44
N THR A 106 4.22 20.79 -17.27
CA THR A 106 3.46 21.80 -16.54
C THR A 106 2.83 21.27 -15.26
N GLY A 107 3.17 20.03 -14.87
CA GLY A 107 2.63 19.38 -13.68
C GLY A 107 1.11 19.21 -13.70
N LEU A 108 0.50 19.16 -14.89
CA LEU A 108 -0.95 19.12 -15.03
C LEU A 108 -1.52 17.72 -15.12
N GLY A 109 -0.74 16.74 -15.57
CA GLY A 109 -1.20 15.37 -15.76
C GLY A 109 -0.47 14.64 -16.87
N TYR A 110 -1.15 13.70 -17.52
CA TYR A 110 -0.61 12.90 -18.61
C TYR A 110 -1.73 12.48 -19.59
N CYS A 111 -1.33 12.07 -20.79
CA CYS A 111 -2.25 11.48 -21.76
C CYS A 111 -2.33 9.97 -21.52
N ASP A 112 -3.54 9.43 -21.34
CA ASP A 112 -3.76 8.00 -21.10
C ASP A 112 -3.85 7.19 -22.40
N GLY A 113 -4.24 7.87 -23.49
CA GLY A 113 -4.38 7.29 -24.81
C GLY A 113 -5.53 7.93 -25.56
N GLY A 114 -6.09 7.21 -26.50
CA GLY A 114 -7.08 7.75 -27.40
C GLY A 114 -7.78 6.69 -28.21
N SER A 115 -8.83 7.11 -28.91
CA SER A 115 -9.65 6.22 -29.72
C SER A 115 -9.94 6.83 -31.09
N VAL A 116 -10.24 5.96 -32.05
CA VAL A 116 -10.71 6.36 -33.39
C VAL A 116 -11.96 5.54 -33.67
N GLY A 117 -13.08 6.20 -33.93
CA GLY A 117 -14.36 5.52 -34.15
C GLY A 117 -15.48 6.51 -34.45
N SER A 118 -16.60 6.03 -35.01
CA SER A 118 -17.83 6.84 -35.18
C SER A 118 -17.66 8.19 -35.90
N GLY A 119 -16.62 8.34 -36.73
CA GLY A 119 -16.32 9.60 -37.43
C GLY A 119 -15.49 10.61 -36.61
N THR A 120 -15.01 10.22 -35.42
CA THR A 120 -14.17 11.04 -34.56
C THR A 120 -12.90 10.31 -34.10
N MET A 121 -11.92 11.12 -33.73
CA MET A 121 -10.68 10.70 -33.09
C MET A 121 -10.54 11.51 -31.81
N GLU A 122 -10.22 10.84 -30.71
CA GLU A 122 -10.14 11.46 -29.40
C GLU A 122 -8.81 11.11 -28.74
N ALA A 123 -8.24 12.06 -27.99
CA ALA A 123 -7.19 11.79 -27.02
C ALA A 123 -7.69 12.19 -25.62
N PHE A 124 -7.52 11.27 -24.67
CA PHE A 124 -8.01 11.36 -23.31
C PHE A 124 -6.85 11.57 -22.35
N CYS A 125 -6.99 12.54 -21.45
CA CYS A 125 -5.99 12.89 -20.45
C CYS A 125 -6.59 12.86 -19.04
N PHE A 126 -5.78 12.42 -18.08
CA PHE A 126 -6.03 12.64 -16.66
C PHE A 126 -5.30 13.90 -16.22
N VAL A 127 -6.03 14.86 -15.65
CA VAL A 127 -5.47 16.16 -15.25
C VAL A 127 -5.87 16.56 -13.84
N VAL A 128 -4.98 17.19 -13.08
CA VAL A 128 -5.25 17.56 -11.68
C VAL A 128 -6.15 18.79 -11.53
N ASP A 129 -6.25 19.61 -12.57
CA ASP A 129 -7.16 20.75 -12.64
C ASP A 129 -7.58 20.99 -14.09
N TYR A 130 -8.86 20.71 -14.40
CA TYR A 130 -9.38 20.85 -15.76
C TYR A 130 -9.31 22.29 -16.28
N ALA A 131 -9.58 23.29 -15.44
CA ALA A 131 -9.64 24.68 -15.90
C ALA A 131 -8.24 25.18 -16.30
N ILE A 132 -7.22 24.84 -15.51
CA ILE A 132 -5.83 25.15 -15.82
C ILE A 132 -5.37 24.35 -17.04
N ALA A 133 -5.66 23.04 -17.10
CA ALA A 133 -5.28 22.19 -18.22
C ALA A 133 -5.87 22.68 -19.54
N LYS A 134 -7.18 22.98 -19.56
CA LYS A 134 -7.86 23.53 -20.75
C LYS A 134 -7.18 24.81 -21.23
N ARG A 135 -6.87 25.74 -20.32
CA ARG A 135 -6.20 27.00 -20.67
C ARG A 135 -4.81 26.77 -21.26
N VAL A 136 -4.02 25.87 -20.66
CA VAL A 136 -2.68 25.53 -21.16
C VAL A 136 -2.78 24.89 -22.54
N VAL A 137 -3.62 23.87 -22.72
CA VAL A 137 -3.80 23.19 -24.01
C VAL A 137 -4.23 24.18 -25.09
N LEU A 138 -5.23 25.03 -24.83
CA LEU A 138 -5.68 26.03 -25.81
C LEU A 138 -4.59 27.04 -26.20
N ARG A 139 -3.74 27.44 -25.24
CA ARG A 139 -2.62 28.36 -25.49
C ARG A 139 -1.54 27.68 -26.33
N GLU A 140 -1.13 26.47 -25.95
CA GLU A 140 0.00 25.77 -26.57
C GLU A 140 -0.37 25.15 -27.94
N ILE A 141 -1.63 24.78 -28.14
CA ILE A 141 -2.07 24.16 -29.40
C ILE A 141 -2.23 25.19 -30.52
N ALA A 142 -2.41 26.47 -30.16
CA ALA A 142 -2.60 27.54 -31.11
C ALA A 142 -1.37 27.68 -32.03
N GLY A 143 -1.58 27.67 -33.34
CA GLY A 143 -0.50 27.74 -34.33
C GLY A 143 0.24 26.43 -34.58
N THR A 144 -0.19 25.32 -33.97
CA THR A 144 0.32 23.97 -34.28
C THR A 144 -0.53 23.28 -35.35
N GLU A 145 -0.04 22.17 -35.89
CA GLU A 145 -0.81 21.32 -36.80
C GLU A 145 -2.03 20.64 -36.13
N PHE A 146 -2.12 20.70 -34.80
CA PHE A 146 -3.19 20.12 -34.00
C PHE A 146 -4.31 21.12 -33.66
N ALA A 147 -4.22 22.36 -34.13
CA ALA A 147 -5.18 23.42 -33.82
C ALA A 147 -6.59 23.20 -34.40
N ASP A 148 -6.78 22.22 -35.28
CA ASP A 148 -8.02 21.88 -35.99
C ASP A 148 -8.94 20.91 -35.21
N PHE A 149 -8.81 20.87 -33.89
CA PHE A 149 -9.70 20.07 -33.03
C PHE A 149 -11.14 20.59 -33.11
N ALA A 150 -12.11 19.66 -33.06
CA ALA A 150 -13.52 19.97 -33.05
C ALA A 150 -14.00 20.43 -31.67
N ARG A 151 -13.54 19.75 -30.60
CA ARG A 151 -13.98 20.02 -29.22
C ARG A 151 -12.86 19.75 -28.21
N LEU A 152 -12.89 20.50 -27.11
CA LEU A 152 -12.06 20.29 -25.93
C LEU A 152 -12.95 20.37 -24.69
N TYR A 153 -13.18 19.23 -24.03
CA TYR A 153 -14.22 19.11 -23.00
C TYR A 153 -13.77 18.21 -21.84
N LYS A 154 -14.53 18.30 -20.75
CA LYS A 154 -14.42 17.42 -19.59
C LYS A 154 -15.54 16.39 -19.68
N ILE A 155 -15.23 15.12 -19.43
CA ILE A 155 -16.28 14.11 -19.23
C ILE A 155 -16.83 14.32 -17.83
N ALA A 156 -18.15 14.48 -17.73
CA ALA A 156 -18.82 14.54 -16.43
C ALA A 156 -18.47 13.27 -15.66
N LYS A 157 -17.91 13.43 -14.46
CA LYS A 157 -17.80 12.30 -13.55
C LYS A 157 -19.23 11.96 -13.15
N ASP A 158 -19.81 10.88 -13.70
CA ASP A 158 -20.99 10.21 -13.13
C ASP A 158 -20.64 9.50 -11.81
N VAL A 159 -19.68 10.06 -11.07
CA VAL A 159 -19.21 9.57 -9.80
C VAL A 159 -19.68 10.59 -8.76
N PRO A 160 -20.60 10.22 -7.85
CA PRO A 160 -21.00 11.12 -6.78
C PRO A 160 -19.76 11.66 -6.09
N ALA A 161 -19.71 12.99 -5.89
CA ALA A 161 -18.56 13.70 -5.36
C ALA A 161 -17.87 12.89 -4.26
N PHE A 162 -16.58 12.59 -4.43
CA PHE A 162 -15.77 11.97 -3.39
C PHE A 162 -15.79 12.91 -2.19
N LYS A 163 -16.68 12.64 -1.24
CA LYS A 163 -16.50 13.10 0.12
C LYS A 163 -15.31 12.27 0.59
N PRO A 164 -14.12 12.87 0.85
CA PRO A 164 -13.06 12.12 1.50
C PRO A 164 -13.71 11.46 2.70
N LYS A 165 -13.72 10.12 2.72
CA LYS A 165 -14.11 9.43 3.93
C LYS A 165 -13.21 10.04 4.96
N SER A 166 -13.78 10.72 5.96
CA SER A 166 -13.01 11.12 7.13
C SER A 166 -12.19 9.90 7.50
N THR A 167 -10.88 9.98 7.30
CA THR A 167 -9.90 8.98 7.72
C THR A 167 -9.87 9.10 9.23
N ARG A 168 -10.99 8.69 9.84
CA ARG A 168 -11.06 8.46 11.27
C ARG A 168 -10.15 7.27 11.47
N VAL A 169 -8.92 7.57 11.89
CA VAL A 169 -7.96 6.58 12.37
C VAL A 169 -8.73 5.69 13.33
N ARG A 170 -8.94 4.43 12.91
CA ARG A 170 -9.64 3.46 13.73
C ARG A 170 -8.63 2.99 14.75
N LYS A 171 -8.99 3.04 16.03
CA LYS A 171 -8.13 2.52 17.07
C LYS A 171 -8.02 1.00 16.98
N ALA A 172 -6.89 0.46 17.42
CA ALA A 172 -6.74 -0.96 17.64
C ALA A 172 -7.80 -1.47 18.62
N GLY A 173 -8.21 -2.73 18.44
CA GLY A 173 -9.23 -3.36 19.28
C GLY A 173 -8.72 -3.76 20.67
N PHE A 174 -7.40 -3.72 20.87
CA PHE A 174 -6.70 -4.04 22.09
C PHE A 174 -5.59 -3.02 22.36
N THR A 175 -4.99 -3.07 23.53
CA THR A 175 -3.85 -2.24 23.96
C THR A 175 -2.63 -3.11 24.18
N PRO A 176 -1.40 -2.64 23.88
CA PRO A 176 -0.18 -3.33 24.32
C PRO A 176 -0.24 -3.64 25.82
N GLY A 177 0.09 -4.86 26.20
CA GLY A 177 -0.07 -5.35 27.57
C GLY A 177 -1.30 -6.23 27.80
N ASP A 178 -2.29 -6.20 26.92
CA ASP A 178 -3.54 -6.94 27.13
C ASP A 178 -3.29 -8.46 27.14
N CYS A 179 -3.82 -9.11 28.19
CA CYS A 179 -3.79 -10.55 28.40
C CYS A 179 -5.08 -11.17 27.87
N LEU A 180 -4.99 -11.87 26.75
CA LEU A 180 -6.13 -12.46 26.06
C LEU A 180 -6.34 -13.91 26.49
N VAL A 181 -7.53 -14.19 27.01
CA VAL A 181 -8.03 -15.54 27.25
C VAL A 181 -8.83 -15.96 26.02
N VAL A 182 -8.42 -17.04 25.37
CA VAL A 182 -9.08 -17.54 24.18
C VAL A 182 -9.70 -18.89 24.47
N ARG A 183 -11.02 -18.99 24.34
CA ARG A 183 -11.74 -20.27 24.47
C ARG A 183 -11.56 -21.08 23.19
N VAL A 184 -11.06 -22.30 23.32
CA VAL A 184 -10.90 -23.24 22.20
C VAL A 184 -11.90 -24.41 22.32
N LYS A 185 -11.99 -25.24 21.27
CA LYS A 185 -12.88 -26.41 21.26
C LYS A 185 -12.57 -27.37 22.42
N GLY A 186 -13.60 -28.07 22.89
CA GLY A 186 -13.49 -29.03 23.99
C GLY A 186 -13.44 -28.39 25.39
N GLY A 187 -13.88 -27.14 25.53
CA GLY A 187 -13.98 -26.46 26.83
C GLY A 187 -12.62 -26.11 27.45
N ARG A 188 -11.59 -25.98 26.62
CA ARG A 188 -10.24 -25.56 27.03
C ARG A 188 -10.03 -24.06 26.74
N TYR A 189 -8.97 -23.53 27.33
CA TYR A 189 -8.51 -22.16 27.17
C TYR A 189 -7.05 -22.16 26.73
N THR A 190 -6.73 -21.26 25.82
CA THR A 190 -5.36 -20.80 25.57
C THR A 190 -5.21 -19.34 25.97
N ALA A 191 -3.98 -18.87 26.00
CA ALA A 191 -3.60 -17.54 26.41
C ALA A 191 -2.75 -16.87 25.33
N ALA A 192 -2.98 -15.58 25.12
CA ALA A 192 -2.19 -14.76 24.22
C ALA A 192 -1.96 -13.37 24.81
N TYR A 193 -0.97 -12.66 24.28
CA TYR A 193 -0.53 -11.37 24.77
C TYR A 193 -0.42 -10.36 23.63
N ILE A 194 -0.92 -9.14 23.83
CA ILE A 194 -0.74 -8.06 22.85
C ILE A 194 0.61 -7.38 23.09
N ALA A 195 1.56 -7.64 22.20
CA ALA A 195 2.90 -7.07 22.29
C ALA A 195 2.99 -5.66 21.72
N ALA A 196 2.25 -5.37 20.65
CA ALA A 196 2.19 -4.06 20.01
C ALA A 196 0.89 -3.87 19.23
N THR A 197 0.59 -2.62 18.90
CA THR A 197 -0.56 -2.23 18.09
C THR A 197 -0.10 -1.25 17.01
N HIS A 198 -0.65 -1.39 15.80
CA HIS A 198 -0.41 -0.46 14.70
C HIS A 198 -1.70 0.27 14.35
N GLU A 199 -1.63 1.60 14.29
CA GLU A 199 -2.72 2.48 13.88
C GLU A 199 -2.22 3.43 12.79
N GLY A 200 -2.77 3.32 11.58
CA GLY A 200 -2.42 4.14 10.43
C GLY A 200 -3.64 4.83 9.81
N PRO A 201 -3.48 5.99 9.17
CA PRO A 201 -4.59 6.71 8.51
C PRO A 201 -5.22 5.89 7.37
N ASP A 202 -4.44 5.05 6.69
CA ASP A 202 -4.86 4.30 5.51
C ASP A 202 -4.81 2.76 5.71
N GLU A 203 -4.50 2.32 6.93
CA GLU A 203 -4.37 0.90 7.27
C GLU A 203 -5.46 0.44 8.24
N LYS A 204 -5.88 -0.83 8.11
CA LYS A 204 -6.74 -1.45 9.12
C LYS A 204 -5.89 -1.61 10.38
N PRO A 205 -6.33 -1.12 11.54
CA PRO A 205 -5.54 -1.25 12.76
C PRO A 205 -5.34 -2.74 13.07
N SER A 206 -4.13 -3.05 13.52
CA SER A 206 -3.68 -4.43 13.73
C SER A 206 -2.97 -4.57 15.07
N ASN A 207 -2.89 -5.80 15.56
CA ASN A 207 -2.26 -6.15 16.81
C ASN A 207 -1.20 -7.21 16.55
N VAL A 208 -0.04 -7.07 17.18
CA VAL A 208 0.99 -8.11 17.27
C VAL A 208 0.64 -8.97 18.47
N VAL A 209 0.23 -10.20 18.21
CA VAL A 209 -0.24 -11.15 19.22
C VAL A 209 0.85 -12.20 19.43
N VAL A 210 1.23 -12.44 20.67
CA VAL A 210 2.17 -13.49 21.06
C VAL A 210 1.37 -14.59 21.74
N GLU A 211 1.37 -15.79 21.17
CA GLU A 211 0.74 -16.94 21.83
C GLU A 211 1.59 -17.39 23.03
N LEU A 212 0.94 -17.74 24.13
CA LEU A 212 1.59 -18.21 25.34
C LEU A 212 1.44 -19.74 25.44
N ASP A 213 2.41 -20.40 26.07
CA ASP A 213 2.40 -21.85 26.28
C ASP A 213 1.39 -22.23 27.38
N TYR A 214 0.09 -22.20 27.02
CA TYR A 214 -1.03 -22.50 27.89
C TYR A 214 -2.16 -23.21 27.12
N LEU A 215 -2.52 -24.42 27.52
CA LEU A 215 -3.69 -25.12 26.99
C LEU A 215 -4.34 -25.99 28.06
N GLU A 216 -5.28 -25.41 28.79
CA GLU A 216 -5.86 -26.04 29.99
C GLU A 216 -7.38 -25.93 30.02
N ARG A 217 -8.05 -26.78 30.81
CA ARG A 217 -9.50 -26.63 31.06
C ARG A 217 -9.82 -25.49 32.02
N LYS A 218 -8.86 -25.14 32.88
CA LYS A 218 -8.97 -23.99 33.78
C LYS A 218 -8.76 -22.72 32.96
N LYS A 219 -9.55 -21.69 33.25
CA LYS A 219 -9.34 -20.36 32.69
C LYS A 219 -8.13 -19.70 33.37
N PRO A 220 -7.17 -19.10 32.64
CA PRO A 220 -6.03 -18.45 33.26
C PRO A 220 -6.44 -17.12 33.90
N ASP A 221 -5.89 -16.86 35.08
CA ASP A 221 -5.97 -15.56 35.76
C ASP A 221 -4.71 -14.72 35.48
N LEU A 222 -4.72 -13.47 35.93
CA LEU A 222 -3.64 -12.52 35.65
C LEU A 222 -2.29 -12.95 36.27
N GLU A 223 -2.32 -13.71 37.38
CA GLU A 223 -1.10 -14.23 38.00
C GLU A 223 -0.48 -15.34 37.14
N ALA A 224 -1.31 -16.19 36.53
CA ALA A 224 -0.86 -17.17 35.56
C ALA A 224 -0.16 -16.50 34.37
N PHE A 225 -0.73 -15.43 33.80
CA PHE A 225 -0.10 -14.68 32.70
C PHE A 225 1.32 -14.20 33.02
N ARG A 226 1.58 -13.73 34.25
CA ARG A 226 2.91 -13.27 34.68
C ARG A 226 3.97 -14.38 34.69
N LYS A 227 3.54 -15.64 34.79
CA LYS A 227 4.42 -16.83 34.86
C LYS A 227 4.50 -17.58 33.53
N MET A 228 3.61 -17.29 32.59
CA MET A 228 3.56 -17.96 31.30
C MET A 228 4.75 -17.57 30.43
N LYS A 229 5.19 -18.53 29.63
CA LYS A 229 6.24 -18.33 28.63
C LYS A 229 5.61 -18.18 27.25
N PRO A 230 6.19 -17.38 26.35
CA PRO A 230 5.82 -17.41 24.94
C PRO A 230 5.92 -18.83 24.38
N LEU A 231 4.95 -19.22 23.55
CA LEU A 231 4.93 -20.52 22.90
C LEU A 231 6.06 -20.62 21.87
N ALA A 232 6.97 -21.57 22.06
CA ALA A 232 8.01 -21.90 21.10
C ALA A 232 7.60 -23.10 20.24
N LEU A 233 7.52 -22.93 18.93
CA LEU A 233 7.14 -23.95 17.96
C LEU A 233 8.30 -24.92 17.72
N LYS A 234 8.12 -26.20 18.07
CA LYS A 234 9.20 -27.21 18.08
C LYS A 234 9.30 -28.02 16.80
N HIS A 235 8.29 -27.97 15.93
CA HIS A 235 8.31 -28.75 14.70
C HIS A 235 9.42 -28.27 13.75
N HIS A 236 9.99 -29.20 12.98
CA HIS A 236 11.28 -29.09 12.31
C HIS A 236 11.42 -27.88 11.36
N ALA A 237 10.31 -27.39 10.82
CA ALA A 237 10.27 -26.19 9.99
C ALA A 237 10.50 -24.89 10.78
N TRP A 238 10.14 -24.84 12.07
CA TRP A 238 10.08 -23.60 12.87
C TRP A 238 11.21 -23.44 13.88
N LYS A 239 11.97 -24.49 14.18
CA LYS A 239 13.27 -24.42 14.91
C LYS A 239 13.22 -23.63 16.24
N GLY A 240 12.13 -23.73 17.00
CA GLY A 240 11.99 -23.05 18.30
C GLY A 240 11.62 -21.57 18.20
N GLN A 241 11.15 -21.11 17.04
CA GLN A 241 10.60 -19.77 16.88
C GLN A 241 9.35 -19.57 17.73
N LEU A 242 9.12 -18.32 18.15
CA LEU A 242 7.91 -17.95 18.88
C LEU A 242 6.71 -17.90 17.95
N ALA A 243 5.56 -18.37 18.45
CA ALA A 243 4.27 -18.19 17.79
C ALA A 243 3.82 -16.73 17.95
N ILE A 244 3.95 -15.97 16.86
CA ILE A 244 3.56 -14.56 16.77
C ILE A 244 2.62 -14.42 15.59
N ASP A 245 1.45 -13.83 15.83
CA ASP A 245 0.42 -13.59 14.83
C ASP A 245 0.11 -12.10 14.69
N TYR A 246 -0.35 -11.73 13.50
CA TYR A 246 -0.88 -10.41 13.22
C TYR A 246 -2.39 -10.50 13.12
N CYS A 247 -3.09 -9.92 14.09
CA CYS A 247 -4.55 -9.95 14.13
C CYS A 247 -5.11 -8.57 13.73
N PRO A 248 -5.88 -8.47 12.63
CA PRO A 248 -6.59 -7.24 12.32
C PRO A 248 -7.64 -6.95 13.40
N ALA A 249 -8.12 -5.71 13.44
CA ALA A 249 -9.11 -5.22 14.41
C ALA A 249 -10.18 -6.24 14.83
N ARG A 250 -10.51 -6.21 16.12
CA ARG A 250 -11.51 -7.03 16.81
C ARG A 250 -12.76 -7.26 15.94
N THR A 251 -13.02 -8.52 15.60
CA THR A 251 -14.20 -8.93 14.81
C THR A 251 -15.25 -9.52 15.74
N LYS A 252 -16.54 -9.46 15.35
CA LYS A 252 -17.63 -10.09 16.12
C LYS A 252 -17.41 -11.59 16.37
N ALA A 253 -16.70 -12.27 15.47
CA ALA A 253 -16.36 -13.68 15.65
C ALA A 253 -15.30 -13.89 16.74
N LEU A 254 -14.30 -12.99 16.83
CA LEU A 254 -13.30 -12.98 17.90
C LEU A 254 -13.92 -12.62 19.25
N ASP A 255 -14.93 -11.74 19.27
CA ASP A 255 -15.62 -11.32 20.50
C ASP A 255 -16.29 -12.47 21.25
N ALA A 256 -16.73 -13.50 20.54
CA ALA A 256 -17.39 -14.65 21.13
C ALA A 256 -16.41 -15.61 21.85
N SER A 257 -15.13 -15.58 21.49
CA SER A 257 -14.11 -16.52 21.99
C SER A 257 -12.98 -15.86 22.78
N ILE A 258 -12.84 -14.54 22.73
CA ILE A 258 -11.75 -13.79 23.38
C ILE A 258 -12.27 -12.92 24.52
N GLU A 259 -11.63 -13.05 25.68
CA GLU A 259 -11.82 -12.19 26.84
C GLU A 259 -10.49 -11.55 27.25
N VAL A 260 -10.51 -10.26 27.61
CA VAL A 260 -9.34 -9.57 28.18
C VAL A 260 -9.33 -9.82 29.69
N ALA A 261 -8.39 -10.63 30.19
CA ALA A 261 -8.25 -10.93 31.62
C ALA A 261 -7.63 -9.78 32.42
N GLY A 262 -6.95 -8.86 31.74
CA GLY A 262 -6.28 -7.71 32.34
C GLY A 262 -5.14 -7.22 31.45
N ASN A 263 -4.28 -6.37 32.00
CA ASN A 263 -3.12 -5.82 31.32
C ASN A 263 -1.88 -6.02 32.19
N VAL A 264 -0.84 -6.63 31.62
CA VAL A 264 0.44 -6.90 32.29
C VAL A 264 1.55 -6.53 31.33
N ALA A 265 2.57 -5.80 31.79
CA ALA A 265 3.80 -5.65 31.04
C ALA A 265 4.57 -6.99 31.09
N LEU A 266 4.60 -7.72 29.97
CA LEU A 266 5.44 -8.90 29.82
C LEU A 266 6.77 -8.51 29.15
N GLU A 267 7.88 -8.84 29.80
CA GLU A 267 9.18 -8.80 29.16
C GLU A 267 9.30 -9.98 28.20
N LEU A 268 9.41 -9.70 26.90
CA LEU A 268 9.60 -10.71 25.87
C LEU A 268 11.11 -10.80 25.55
N PRO A 269 11.84 -11.76 26.12
CA PRO A 269 13.29 -11.82 25.95
C PRO A 269 13.68 -12.01 24.48
N GLY A 270 14.49 -11.10 23.95
CA GLY A 270 15.11 -11.24 22.62
C GLY A 270 14.24 -10.87 21.41
N ILE A 271 13.04 -10.30 21.63
CA ILE A 271 12.19 -9.77 20.56
C ILE A 271 12.34 -8.25 20.50
N ASP A 272 13.04 -7.75 19.47
CA ASP A 272 13.05 -6.33 19.13
C ASP A 272 11.82 -6.04 18.26
N ILE A 273 10.69 -5.71 18.90
CA ILE A 273 9.41 -5.45 18.23
C ILE A 273 9.49 -4.18 17.37
N GLY A 274 10.43 -3.26 17.65
CA GLY A 274 10.57 -1.98 16.97
C GLY A 274 11.16 -2.04 15.55
N ARG A 275 11.71 -3.19 15.13
CA ARG A 275 12.34 -3.37 13.80
C ARG A 275 11.54 -4.24 12.83
N HIS A 276 10.38 -4.76 13.23
CA HIS A 276 9.59 -5.69 12.41
C HIS A 276 8.46 -4.94 11.71
N HIS A 277 8.83 -4.13 10.71
CA HIS A 277 7.87 -3.56 9.76
C HIS A 277 7.61 -4.55 8.60
N ASP A 278 6.33 -4.82 8.38
CA ASP A 278 5.67 -5.22 7.13
C ASP A 278 6.09 -6.52 6.43
N HIS A 279 5.46 -7.63 6.85
CA HIS A 279 5.15 -8.73 5.94
C HIS A 279 3.66 -9.10 6.06
N TRP A 280 2.90 -8.73 5.02
CA TRP A 280 1.46 -8.94 4.90
C TRP A 280 1.08 -10.42 4.80
N VAL A 281 -0.01 -10.82 5.47
CA VAL A 281 -0.75 -12.08 5.17
C VAL A 281 -2.09 -11.71 4.56
N ASN A 282 -2.26 -12.08 3.31
CA ASN A 282 -3.51 -11.87 2.59
C ASN A 282 -4.53 -12.93 3.03
N TRP A 283 -5.60 -12.53 3.74
CA TRP A 283 -6.66 -13.44 4.17
C TRP A 283 -7.50 -14.00 3.00
N LYS A 284 -7.38 -13.52 1.75
CA LYS A 284 -8.09 -14.12 0.60
C LYS A 284 -7.37 -13.89 -0.74
N ALA A 285 -6.46 -14.77 -1.13
CA ALA A 285 -6.14 -15.01 -2.54
C ALA A 285 -5.38 -16.34 -2.70
N LYS A 286 -5.75 -17.17 -3.68
CA LYS A 286 -4.92 -18.32 -4.09
C LYS A 286 -3.57 -17.79 -4.59
N PRO A 287 -2.43 -18.42 -4.22
CA PRO A 287 -1.12 -17.91 -4.64
C PRO A 287 -0.93 -18.06 -6.15
N ASP A 288 -0.44 -16.98 -6.76
CA ASP A 288 0.01 -16.91 -8.15
C ASP A 288 1.20 -17.86 -8.38
N ALA A 289 1.17 -18.60 -9.50
CA ALA A 289 2.21 -19.53 -9.93
C ALA A 289 3.59 -18.84 -10.12
N ALA A 290 3.63 -17.52 -10.26
CA ALA A 290 4.88 -16.75 -10.30
C ALA A 290 5.63 -16.73 -8.95
N LEU A 291 4.93 -16.79 -7.80
CA LEU A 291 5.56 -16.73 -6.48
C LEU A 291 6.26 -18.04 -6.08
N MET A 292 5.75 -19.17 -6.58
CA MET A 292 6.33 -20.50 -6.32
C MET A 292 7.69 -20.72 -7.01
N LYS A 293 8.06 -19.87 -7.98
CA LYS A 293 9.36 -19.92 -8.67
C LYS A 293 10.50 -19.25 -7.88
N ILE A 294 10.20 -18.39 -6.91
CA ILE A 294 11.21 -17.65 -6.13
C ILE A 294 11.65 -18.43 -4.88
N ILE A 295 10.80 -19.33 -4.36
CA ILE A 295 11.08 -20.12 -3.15
C ILE A 295 11.94 -21.37 -3.47
N GLY A 296 12.09 -21.72 -4.75
CA GLY A 296 12.85 -22.88 -5.19
C GLY A 296 14.22 -22.52 -5.75
N LYS A 297 15.24 -22.48 -4.87
CA LYS A 297 16.66 -22.89 -5.06
C LYS A 297 17.62 -21.94 -4.33
N GLY A 298 18.49 -22.55 -3.51
CA GLY A 298 19.74 -21.93 -3.07
C GLY A 298 19.78 -21.65 -1.58
N GLY A 299 20.39 -22.56 -0.83
CA GLY A 299 20.83 -22.25 0.52
C GLY A 299 22.01 -21.28 0.47
N ASP A 300 22.04 -20.35 1.41
CA ASP A 300 23.27 -20.01 2.10
C ASP A 300 22.99 -19.47 3.50
N LYS A 301 24.00 -19.65 4.36
CA LYS A 301 23.99 -19.42 5.80
C LYS A 301 24.14 -17.93 6.11
N GLY A 302 23.07 -17.33 6.63
CA GLY A 302 23.11 -16.01 7.25
C GLY A 302 21.96 -15.87 8.23
N ALA A 303 22.25 -15.66 9.50
CA ALA A 303 21.25 -15.52 10.55
C ALA A 303 20.36 -14.29 10.29
N GLY A 304 19.14 -14.53 9.82
CA GLY A 304 18.08 -13.53 9.69
C GLY A 304 16.75 -14.19 10.05
N LYS A 305 16.05 -13.63 11.04
CA LYS A 305 14.80 -14.14 11.62
C LYS A 305 13.69 -14.21 10.56
N TYR A 306 13.27 -15.41 10.17
CA TYR A 306 12.04 -15.63 9.39
C TYR A 306 10.81 -15.59 10.30
N ILE A 307 9.82 -14.76 10.00
CA ILE A 307 8.48 -14.82 10.61
C ILE A 307 7.59 -15.60 9.64
N SER A 308 7.05 -16.73 10.09
CA SER A 308 6.10 -17.56 9.33
C SER A 308 4.72 -16.95 9.44
N THR A 309 4.09 -16.68 8.31
CA THR A 309 2.71 -16.17 8.23
C THR A 309 1.76 -17.35 8.12
N SER A 310 0.92 -17.56 9.14
CA SER A 310 0.01 -18.68 9.24
C SER A 310 -1.12 -18.54 8.21
N GLY A 311 -1.14 -19.43 7.23
CA GLY A 311 -2.24 -19.54 6.28
C GLY A 311 -3.50 -20.06 6.98
N GLY A 312 -4.45 -19.18 7.28
CA GLY A 312 -5.85 -19.53 7.57
C GLY A 312 -6.17 -20.11 8.96
N TRP A 313 -5.21 -20.25 9.86
CA TRP A 313 -5.46 -20.75 11.22
C TRP A 313 -5.91 -19.62 12.15
N SER A 314 -6.87 -19.92 13.03
CA SER A 314 -7.35 -19.01 14.06
C SER A 314 -6.43 -19.01 15.28
N LEU A 315 -6.43 -17.90 16.03
CA LEU A 315 -5.63 -17.73 17.24
C LEU A 315 -5.87 -18.92 18.20
N GLY A 316 -4.80 -19.63 18.57
CA GLY A 316 -4.89 -20.79 19.45
C GLY A 316 -5.01 -22.15 18.77
N GLU A 317 -5.17 -22.23 17.44
CA GLU A 317 -5.08 -23.51 16.75
C GLU A 317 -3.63 -24.02 16.69
N HIS A 318 -2.62 -23.12 16.67
CA HIS A 318 -1.22 -23.51 16.72
C HIS A 318 -0.86 -24.28 18.00
N ILE A 319 -1.33 -23.83 19.16
CA ILE A 319 -1.04 -24.53 20.42
C ILE A 319 -1.73 -25.90 20.48
N VAL A 320 -2.92 -26.04 19.91
CA VAL A 320 -3.62 -27.34 19.85
C VAL A 320 -2.83 -28.30 18.96
N LEU A 321 -2.40 -27.84 17.78
CA LEU A 321 -1.60 -28.64 16.85
C LEU A 321 -0.23 -29.00 17.43
N GLN A 322 0.46 -28.06 18.08
CA GLN A 322 1.75 -28.31 18.72
C GLN A 322 1.62 -29.33 19.86
N ARG A 323 0.53 -29.29 20.63
CA ARG A 323 0.29 -30.25 21.72
C ARG A 323 -0.12 -31.63 21.22
N ALA A 324 -0.93 -31.72 20.16
CA ALA A 324 -1.24 -32.96 19.47
C ALA A 324 0.06 -33.61 18.95
N TRP A 325 0.91 -32.81 18.29
CA TRP A 325 2.22 -33.24 17.82
C TRP A 325 3.14 -33.72 18.95
N ASP A 326 3.28 -32.95 20.04
CA ASP A 326 4.11 -33.31 21.21
C ASP A 326 3.61 -34.58 21.90
N ALA A 327 2.29 -34.85 21.88
CA ALA A 327 1.68 -36.06 22.44
C ALA A 327 1.78 -37.29 21.51
N GLY A 328 2.23 -37.11 20.26
CA GLY A 328 2.20 -38.15 19.24
C GLY A 328 0.78 -38.53 18.77
N ASP A 329 -0.22 -37.75 19.16
CA ASP A 329 -1.63 -37.95 18.81
C ASP A 329 -1.95 -37.15 17.54
N ARG A 330 -2.29 -37.85 16.47
CA ARG A 330 -2.63 -37.25 15.16
C ARG A 330 -4.12 -37.29 14.84
N SER A 331 -4.96 -37.65 15.80
CA SER A 331 -6.41 -37.83 15.56
C SER A 331 -7.14 -36.53 15.21
N ASP A 332 -6.56 -35.37 15.55
CA ASP A 332 -7.10 -34.03 15.31
C ASP A 332 -6.39 -33.23 14.18
N LEU A 333 -5.44 -33.85 13.46
CA LEU A 333 -4.74 -33.26 12.29
C LEU A 333 -5.47 -33.54 10.98
#